data_AF-A0A0A0ESL3-F1
#
_entry.id   AF-A0A0A0ESL3-F1
#
_cell.length_a   1.000
_cell.length_b   1.000
_cell.length_c   1.000
_cell.angle_alpha   90.00
_cell.angle_beta   90.00
_cell.angle_gamma   90.00
#
_symmetry.space_group_name_H-M   'P 1'
#
loop_
_entity.id
_entity.type
_entity.pdbx_description
1 polymer ?
#
loop_
_entity_poly.entity_id
_entity_poly.type
_entity_poly.pdbx_seq_one_letter_code
_entity_poly.pdbx_strand_id
1 'polypeptide(L)'
;MKTRSAFLGVVTTLALSLACNSALAWDGDNGCTPGYWKQEQHFDSWPFPYEPNTLLRDVFVTAPPEYVPDDTFLEALNYGGGPGVEGATQILLRAAVAALLNAEALGLAFEDEPAEIINSTVDRLESQWRPTILTRATYFDSINNGPDGCPLN
;
A
#
# COMPACT_ATOMS: atom_id res chain seq x y z
N MET A 1 44.35 15.84 -63.30
CA MET A 1 45.54 15.06 -62.86
C MET A 1 45.81 15.36 -61.39
N LYS A 2 45.82 14.32 -60.54
CA LYS A 2 46.40 14.19 -59.16
C LYS A 2 45.92 15.16 -58.06
N THR A 3 44.95 14.80 -57.21
CA THR A 3 45.01 14.02 -55.92
C THR A 3 45.84 14.61 -54.77
N ARG A 4 45.19 14.82 -53.60
CA ARG A 4 45.53 14.24 -52.28
C ARG A 4 44.44 14.51 -51.22
N SER A 5 44.19 13.46 -50.42
CA SER A 5 43.30 13.26 -49.24
C SER A 5 43.46 14.32 -48.12
N ALA A 6 42.67 14.44 -47.04
CA ALA A 6 41.88 13.54 -46.19
C ALA A 6 40.85 14.40 -45.41
N PHE A 7 39.75 13.94 -44.81
CA PHE A 7 39.64 13.07 -43.63
C PHE A 7 38.21 12.51 -43.55
N LEU A 8 38.13 11.21 -43.26
CA LEU A 8 36.90 10.47 -43.01
C LEU A 8 36.49 10.69 -41.54
N GLY A 9 35.52 11.56 -41.29
CA GLY A 9 34.89 11.70 -39.99
C GLY A 9 33.66 10.79 -39.92
N VAL A 10 33.85 9.55 -39.46
CA VAL A 10 32.76 8.62 -39.16
C VAL A 10 32.02 9.14 -37.94
N VAL A 11 30.85 9.76 -38.14
CA VAL A 11 29.91 10.08 -37.06
C VAL A 11 29.07 8.83 -36.81
N THR A 12 29.60 7.89 -36.01
CA THR A 12 28.79 6.82 -35.42
C THR A 12 27.95 7.44 -34.31
N THR A 13 26.69 7.78 -34.61
CA THR A 13 25.71 8.05 -33.56
C THR A 13 25.47 6.76 -32.79
N LEU A 14 25.95 6.75 -31.56
CA LEU A 14 25.69 5.75 -30.53
C LEU A 14 24.17 5.64 -30.33
N ALA A 15 23.58 4.52 -30.73
CA ALA A 15 22.22 4.20 -30.34
C ALA A 15 22.23 3.92 -28.83
N LEU A 16 21.74 4.87 -28.04
CA LEU A 16 21.54 4.68 -26.60
C LEU A 16 20.29 3.80 -26.43
N SER A 17 20.45 2.49 -26.54
CA SER A 17 19.43 1.54 -26.14
C SER A 17 19.35 1.51 -24.62
N LEU A 18 18.48 2.34 -24.03
CA LEU A 18 17.91 2.01 -22.72
C LEU A 18 16.77 1.02 -22.94
N ALA A 19 17.12 -0.26 -23.06
CA ALA A 19 16.21 -1.30 -22.63
C ALA A 19 16.41 -1.44 -21.12
N CYS A 20 15.50 -0.88 -20.31
CA CYS A 20 15.43 -1.24 -18.90
C CYS A 20 14.86 -2.66 -18.83
N ASN A 21 15.70 -3.66 -19.11
CA ASN A 21 15.35 -5.06 -18.89
C ASN A 21 15.50 -5.36 -17.40
N SER A 22 14.50 -4.93 -16.65
CA SER A 22 14.04 -5.59 -15.43
C SER A 22 12.61 -5.14 -15.17
N ALA A 23 11.69 -5.64 -16.00
CA ALA A 23 10.35 -5.92 -15.52
C ALA A 23 10.50 -7.06 -14.51
N LEU A 24 10.91 -6.73 -13.28
CA LEU A 24 10.27 -7.42 -12.15
C LEU A 24 8.81 -7.03 -12.33
N ALA A 25 8.01 -7.94 -12.90
CA ALA A 25 6.59 -7.76 -12.90
C ALA A 25 6.22 -7.58 -11.43
N TRP A 26 5.75 -6.39 -11.08
CA TRP A 26 5.14 -6.15 -9.79
C TRP A 26 3.91 -7.06 -9.78
N ASP A 27 4.00 -8.20 -9.08
CA ASP A 27 2.93 -9.21 -8.99
C ASP A 27 1.95 -8.83 -7.87
N GLY A 28 1.65 -7.53 -7.78
CA GLY A 28 0.88 -6.84 -6.73
C GLY A 28 -0.60 -7.17 -6.78
N ASP A 29 -0.92 -8.27 -7.43
CA ASP A 29 -2.23 -8.78 -7.72
C ASP A 29 -2.76 -9.66 -6.58
N ASN A 30 -1.94 -9.95 -5.56
CA ASN A 30 -2.34 -10.71 -4.37
C ASN A 30 -2.76 -9.79 -3.22
N GLY A 31 -3.77 -10.21 -2.44
CA GLY A 31 -4.22 -9.46 -1.27
C GLY A 31 -5.15 -10.26 -0.37
N CYS A 32 -4.97 -10.12 0.95
CA CYS A 32 -5.84 -10.68 1.96
C CYS A 32 -6.78 -9.61 2.50
N THR A 33 -8.09 -9.88 2.46
CA THR A 33 -9.13 -8.92 2.85
C THR A 33 -9.08 -8.61 4.35
N PRO A 34 -9.69 -7.50 4.82
CA PRO A 34 -9.91 -7.29 6.25
C PRO A 34 -10.64 -8.45 6.93
N GLY A 35 -11.47 -9.17 6.18
CA GLY A 35 -12.20 -10.34 6.66
C GLY A 35 -11.32 -11.54 6.94
N TYR A 36 -10.20 -11.72 6.22
CA TYR A 36 -9.18 -12.74 6.48
C TYR A 36 -8.43 -12.42 7.77
N TRP A 37 -7.82 -11.23 7.83
CA TRP A 37 -6.93 -10.84 8.93
C TRP A 37 -7.59 -10.88 10.31
N LYS A 38 -8.90 -10.63 10.39
CA LYS A 38 -9.62 -10.55 11.66
C LYS A 38 -10.09 -11.89 12.23
N GLN A 39 -9.93 -13.00 11.51
CA GLN A 39 -10.34 -14.29 12.04
C GLN A 39 -9.23 -14.90 12.88
N GLU A 40 -9.59 -15.45 14.04
CA GLU A 40 -8.63 -16.04 14.98
C GLU A 40 -7.77 -17.14 14.34
N GLN A 41 -8.30 -17.91 13.40
CA GLN A 41 -7.53 -18.98 12.73
C GLN A 41 -6.40 -18.47 11.82
N HIS A 42 -6.34 -17.17 11.52
CA HIS A 42 -5.29 -16.57 10.69
C HIS A 42 -4.33 -15.69 11.51
N PHE A 43 -4.42 -15.72 12.85
CA PHE A 43 -3.54 -14.92 13.70
C PHE A 43 -2.06 -15.36 13.64
N ASP A 44 -1.79 -16.59 13.21
CA ASP A 44 -0.45 -17.09 12.90
C ASP A 44 0.15 -16.51 11.62
N SER A 45 -0.68 -15.97 10.73
CA SER A 45 -0.25 -15.25 9.51
C SER A 45 0.11 -13.79 9.76
N TRP A 46 -0.15 -13.23 10.96
CA TRP A 46 0.15 -11.82 11.24
C TRP A 46 1.67 -11.58 11.18
N PRO A 47 2.14 -10.70 10.30
CA PRO A 47 3.57 -10.47 10.12
C PRO A 47 4.15 -9.65 11.28
N PHE A 48 5.35 -10.01 11.71
CA PHE A 48 6.12 -9.18 12.66
C PHE A 48 6.34 -7.77 12.07
N PRO A 49 6.17 -6.68 12.85
CA PRO A 49 5.98 -6.65 14.30
C PRO A 49 4.53 -6.57 14.77
N TYR A 50 3.56 -6.76 13.87
CA TYR A 50 2.15 -6.51 14.19
C TYR A 50 1.49 -7.71 14.85
N GLU A 51 0.63 -7.41 15.81
CA GLU A 51 -0.17 -8.37 16.58
C GLU A 51 -1.61 -7.85 16.68
N PRO A 52 -2.61 -8.71 16.95
CA PRO A 52 -4.01 -8.29 17.08
C PRO A 52 -4.25 -7.14 18.06
N ASN A 53 -3.40 -7.00 19.09
CA ASN A 53 -3.44 -5.95 20.10
C ASN A 53 -2.59 -4.70 19.77
N THR A 54 -1.93 -4.64 18.60
CA THR A 54 -1.19 -3.46 18.15
C THR A 54 -2.14 -2.28 18.10
N LEU A 55 -1.78 -1.17 18.75
CA LEU A 55 -2.62 0.02 18.78
C LEU A 55 -2.47 0.82 17.49
N LEU A 56 -3.58 1.34 16.97
CA LEU A 56 -3.58 2.23 15.81
C LEU A 56 -2.65 3.43 16.02
N ARG A 57 -2.72 4.04 17.20
CA ARG A 57 -1.93 5.23 17.54
C ARG A 57 -0.42 4.98 17.63
N ASP A 58 0.01 3.73 17.80
CA ASP A 58 1.44 3.39 17.85
C ASP A 58 2.04 3.23 16.44
N VAL A 59 1.19 3.09 15.42
CA VAL A 59 1.60 2.93 14.01
C VAL A 59 1.32 4.20 13.20
N PHE A 60 0.14 4.81 13.36
CA PHE A 60 -0.23 6.06 12.70
C PHE A 60 0.14 7.29 13.55
N VAL A 61 1.32 7.26 14.18
CA VAL A 61 1.81 8.24 15.19
C VAL A 61 1.89 9.68 14.69
N THR A 62 2.00 9.90 13.38
CA THR A 62 2.12 11.23 12.79
C THR A 62 0.79 11.93 12.62
N ALA A 63 -0.33 11.20 12.64
CA ALA A 63 -1.64 11.82 12.67
C ALA A 63 -1.89 12.47 14.04
N PRO A 64 -2.58 13.63 14.09
CA PRO A 64 -3.08 14.18 15.34
C PRO A 64 -3.89 13.13 16.12
N PRO A 65 -3.63 12.94 17.44
CA PRO A 65 -4.26 11.88 18.23
C PRO A 65 -5.79 11.91 18.22
N GLU A 66 -6.40 13.08 18.01
CA GLU A 66 -7.85 13.24 17.88
C GLU A 66 -8.45 12.56 16.62
N TYR A 67 -7.62 12.20 15.64
CA TYR A 67 -8.06 11.58 14.38
C TYR A 67 -7.83 10.07 14.33
N VAL A 68 -7.08 9.51 15.28
CA VAL A 68 -6.78 8.08 15.39
C VAL A 68 -7.32 7.55 16.72
N PRO A 69 -8.34 6.66 16.70
CA PRO A 69 -8.85 6.04 17.91
C PRO A 69 -7.77 5.28 18.70
N ASP A 70 -7.93 5.17 20.03
CA ASP A 70 -7.10 4.32 20.89
C ASP A 70 -7.56 2.84 20.84
N ASP A 71 -7.82 2.36 19.63
CA ASP A 71 -8.27 1.00 19.36
C ASP A 71 -7.11 0.18 18.80
N THR A 72 -7.22 -1.14 18.96
CA THR A 72 -6.30 -2.12 18.40
C THR A 72 -6.53 -2.34 16.90
N PHE A 73 -5.56 -2.96 16.23
CA PHE A 73 -5.70 -3.40 14.85
C PHE A 73 -6.87 -4.38 14.68
N LEU A 74 -7.08 -5.31 15.62
CA LEU A 74 -8.22 -6.23 15.55
C LEU A 74 -9.57 -5.52 15.67
N GLU A 75 -9.68 -4.52 16.54
CA GLU A 75 -10.87 -3.67 16.63
C GLU A 75 -11.09 -2.87 15.35
N ALA A 76 -10.03 -2.29 14.79
CA ALA A 76 -10.09 -1.54 13.54
C ALA A 76 -10.55 -2.40 12.34
N LEU A 77 -10.07 -3.64 12.24
CA LEU A 77 -10.51 -4.60 11.23
C LEU A 77 -12.02 -4.94 11.34
N ASN A 78 -12.63 -4.71 12.50
CA ASN A 78 -14.05 -4.91 12.76
C ASN A 78 -14.91 -3.65 12.60
N TYR A 79 -14.32 -2.49 12.27
CA TYR A 79 -15.10 -1.28 12.08
C TYR A 79 -16.17 -1.41 10.99
N GLY A 80 -17.39 -0.97 11.30
CA GLY A 80 -18.53 -0.97 10.37
C GLY A 80 -18.54 0.22 9.40
N GLY A 81 -17.84 1.32 9.75
CA GLY A 81 -17.97 2.58 9.04
C GLY A 81 -19.25 3.33 9.41
N GLY A 82 -19.65 4.29 8.56
CA GLY A 82 -20.85 5.08 8.80
C GLY A 82 -20.91 6.39 8.03
N PRO A 83 -21.86 7.28 8.39
CA PRO A 83 -21.93 8.63 7.84
C PRO A 83 -20.79 9.52 8.35
N GLY A 84 -20.65 10.70 7.75
CA GLY A 84 -19.73 11.74 8.24
C GLY A 84 -18.24 11.41 8.10
N VAL A 85 -17.39 12.25 8.70
CA VAL A 85 -15.94 12.05 8.67
C VAL A 85 -15.56 10.82 9.50
N GLU A 86 -16.14 10.67 10.69
CA GLU A 86 -15.90 9.52 11.59
C GLU A 86 -16.14 8.17 10.90
N GLY A 87 -17.28 8.00 10.23
CA GLY A 87 -17.55 6.77 9.50
C GLY A 87 -16.63 6.53 8.31
N ALA A 88 -16.08 7.60 7.70
CA ALA A 88 -15.06 7.46 6.65
C ALA A 88 -13.70 7.08 7.25
N THR A 89 -13.31 7.66 8.38
CA THR A 89 -12.11 7.31 9.14
C THR A 89 -12.11 5.84 9.50
N GLN A 90 -13.22 5.32 10.02
CA GLN A 90 -13.38 3.90 10.30
C GLN A 90 -13.17 3.01 9.05
N ILE A 91 -13.72 3.40 7.90
CA ILE A 91 -13.54 2.63 6.65
C ILE A 91 -12.08 2.68 6.20
N LEU A 92 -11.44 3.85 6.27
CA LEU A 92 -10.03 4.01 5.92
C LEU A 92 -9.13 3.19 6.83
N LEU A 93 -9.27 3.30 8.15
CA LEU A 93 -8.43 2.58 9.11
C LEU A 93 -8.59 1.06 8.98
N ARG A 94 -9.82 0.57 8.78
CA ARG A 94 -10.06 -0.86 8.50
C ARG A 94 -9.30 -1.34 7.26
N ALA A 95 -9.37 -0.58 6.18
CA ALA A 95 -8.70 -0.93 4.92
C ALA A 95 -7.17 -0.76 5.02
N ALA A 96 -6.70 0.28 5.71
CA ALA A 96 -5.28 0.57 5.90
C ALA A 96 -4.58 -0.48 6.76
N VAL A 97 -5.22 -0.96 7.84
CA VAL A 97 -4.66 -2.04 8.66
C VAL A 97 -4.50 -3.31 7.82
N ALA A 98 -5.52 -3.70 7.04
CA ALA A 98 -5.39 -4.86 6.15
C ALA A 98 -4.30 -4.66 5.08
N ALA A 99 -4.18 -3.45 4.51
CA ALA A 99 -3.15 -3.15 3.53
C ALA A 99 -1.74 -3.24 4.15
N LEU A 100 -1.56 -2.73 5.37
CA LEU A 100 -0.29 -2.79 6.07
C LEU A 100 0.12 -4.23 6.38
N LEU A 101 -0.82 -5.06 6.83
CA LEU A 101 -0.57 -6.49 7.06
C LEU A 101 -0.24 -7.22 5.75
N ASN A 102 -0.92 -6.90 4.65
CA ASN A 102 -0.59 -7.45 3.33
C ASN A 102 0.81 -7.04 2.88
N ALA A 103 1.16 -5.76 2.99
CA ALA A 103 2.46 -5.24 2.58
C ALA A 103 3.63 -5.94 3.30
N GLU A 104 3.51 -6.16 4.61
CA GLU A 104 4.53 -6.88 5.39
C GLU A 104 4.54 -8.39 5.11
N ALA A 105 3.36 -9.02 4.96
CA ALA A 105 3.28 -10.47 4.77
C ALA A 105 3.66 -10.92 3.36
N LEU A 106 3.32 -10.12 2.34
CA LEU A 106 3.43 -10.48 0.92
C LEU A 106 4.62 -9.80 0.23
N GLY A 107 5.14 -8.70 0.79
CA GLY A 107 6.24 -7.95 0.20
C GLY A 107 5.94 -7.50 -1.23
N LEU A 108 6.78 -7.89 -2.19
CA LEU A 108 6.66 -7.50 -3.60
C LEU A 108 5.40 -8.04 -4.32
N ALA A 109 4.65 -8.95 -3.68
CA ALA A 109 3.38 -9.46 -4.19
C ALA A 109 2.18 -8.59 -3.78
N PHE A 110 2.39 -7.47 -3.09
CA PHE A 110 1.35 -6.49 -2.74
C PHE A 110 1.64 -5.13 -3.37
N GLU A 111 0.60 -4.36 -3.70
CA GLU A 111 0.71 -3.13 -4.52
C GLU A 111 1.42 -1.95 -3.84
N ASP A 112 1.34 -1.84 -2.52
CA ASP A 112 1.90 -0.69 -1.78
C ASP A 112 2.91 -1.13 -0.73
N GLU A 113 3.92 -0.28 -0.48
CA GLU A 113 4.86 -0.48 0.62
C GLU A 113 4.31 0.04 1.96
N PRO A 114 4.73 -0.53 3.11
CA PRO A 114 4.23 -0.15 4.43
C PRO A 114 4.28 1.36 4.73
N ALA A 115 5.36 2.03 4.34
CA ALA A 115 5.55 3.46 4.59
C ALA A 115 4.58 4.34 3.78
N GLU A 116 4.23 3.94 2.55
CA GLU A 116 3.25 4.67 1.72
C GLU A 116 1.83 4.52 2.30
N ILE A 117 1.49 3.33 2.80
CA ILE A 117 0.21 3.06 3.42
C ILE A 117 0.02 3.94 4.66
N ILE A 118 1.03 4.00 5.54
CA ILE A 118 0.98 4.82 6.76
C ILE A 118 0.87 6.31 6.41
N ASN A 119 1.77 6.82 5.57
CA ASN A 119 1.81 8.25 5.24
C ASN A 119 0.54 8.71 4.53
N SER A 120 0.06 7.94 3.54
CA SER A 120 -1.14 8.32 2.81
C SER A 120 -2.41 8.19 3.62
N THR A 121 -2.45 7.27 4.60
CA THR A 121 -3.54 7.19 5.60
C THR A 121 -3.57 8.46 6.45
N VAL A 122 -2.43 8.84 7.02
CA VAL A 122 -2.28 10.04 7.87
C VAL A 122 -2.71 11.30 7.10
N ASP A 123 -2.18 11.49 5.89
CA ASP A 123 -2.55 12.62 5.02
C ASP A 123 -4.06 12.73 4.78
N ARG A 124 -4.74 11.59 4.61
CA ARG A 124 -6.20 11.58 4.41
C ARG A 124 -6.97 11.84 5.69
N LEU A 125 -6.52 11.32 6.84
CA LEU A 125 -7.15 11.62 8.12
C LEU A 125 -7.03 13.11 8.46
N GLU A 126 -5.87 13.72 8.24
CA GLU A 126 -5.65 15.15 8.48
C GLU A 126 -6.53 16.06 7.61
N SER A 127 -6.94 15.59 6.43
CA SER A 127 -7.81 16.39 5.55
C SER A 127 -9.18 16.66 6.19
N GLN A 128 -9.61 15.82 7.13
CA GLN A 128 -10.94 15.86 7.75
C GLN A 128 -12.07 15.96 6.72
N TRP A 129 -11.83 15.43 5.52
CA TRP A 129 -12.73 15.57 4.38
C TRP A 129 -13.11 14.19 3.83
N ARG A 130 -14.36 13.81 4.13
CA ARG A 130 -14.94 12.50 3.82
C ARG A 130 -14.64 12.00 2.40
N PRO A 131 -14.81 12.78 1.32
CA PRO A 131 -14.51 12.31 -0.04
C PRO A 131 -13.07 11.81 -0.20
N THR A 132 -12.05 12.56 0.26
CA THR A 132 -10.66 12.09 0.14
C THR A 132 -10.34 10.89 1.00
N ILE A 133 -10.94 10.80 2.19
CA ILE A 133 -10.79 9.65 3.09
C ILE A 133 -11.35 8.41 2.39
N LEU A 134 -12.57 8.50 1.84
CA LEU A 134 -13.20 7.40 1.13
C LEU A 134 -12.46 7.02 -0.16
N THR A 135 -11.93 7.99 -0.92
CA THR A 135 -11.14 7.68 -2.12
C THR A 135 -9.95 6.79 -1.78
N ARG A 136 -9.18 7.12 -0.72
CA ARG A 136 -8.05 6.28 -0.31
C ARG A 136 -8.50 4.95 0.29
N ALA A 137 -9.60 4.96 1.06
CA ALA A 137 -10.14 3.73 1.62
C ALA A 137 -10.59 2.75 0.53
N THR A 138 -11.23 3.23 -0.54
CA THR A 138 -11.61 2.41 -1.71
C THR A 138 -10.38 1.86 -2.42
N TYR A 139 -9.31 2.65 -2.54
CA TYR A 139 -8.06 2.17 -3.12
C TYR A 139 -7.44 1.04 -2.29
N PHE A 140 -7.34 1.20 -0.97
CA PHE A 140 -6.87 0.11 -0.10
C PHE A 140 -7.78 -1.11 -0.14
N ASP A 141 -9.09 -0.92 -0.20
CA ASP A 141 -10.02 -2.04 -0.38
C ASP A 141 -9.74 -2.77 -1.70
N SER A 142 -9.49 -2.07 -2.82
CA SER A 142 -9.19 -2.76 -4.09
C SER A 142 -7.93 -3.62 -4.03
N ILE A 143 -6.83 -3.12 -3.46
CA ILE A 143 -5.57 -3.89 -3.40
C ILE A 143 -5.65 -5.02 -2.36
N ASN A 144 -6.41 -4.85 -1.28
CA ASN A 144 -6.66 -5.91 -0.30
C ASN A 144 -7.54 -7.05 -0.85
N ASN A 145 -8.31 -6.79 -1.90
CA ASN A 145 -9.12 -7.77 -2.62
C ASN A 145 -8.41 -8.25 -3.90
N GLY A 146 -7.07 -8.11 -3.98
CA GLY A 146 -6.26 -8.34 -5.18
C GLY A 146 -6.76 -9.47 -6.10
N PRO A 147 -6.69 -9.30 -7.43
CA PRO A 147 -7.35 -10.20 -8.39
C PRO A 147 -6.91 -11.68 -8.30
N ASP A 148 -5.71 -11.96 -7.80
CA ASP A 148 -5.20 -13.32 -7.59
C ASP A 148 -5.58 -13.91 -6.22
N GLY A 149 -6.19 -13.10 -5.36
CA GLY A 149 -6.71 -13.48 -4.05
C GLY A 149 -5.65 -13.48 -2.95
N CYS A 150 -5.99 -14.07 -1.80
CA CYS A 150 -5.10 -14.19 -0.66
C CYS A 150 -4.25 -15.46 -0.80
N PRO A 151 -2.91 -15.36 -0.87
CA PRO A 151 -2.03 -16.52 -1.03
C PRO A 151 -1.71 -17.21 0.31
N LEU A 152 -2.19 -16.65 1.42
CA LEU A 152 -1.97 -17.16 2.78
C LEU A 152 -3.11 -18.13 3.17
N ASN A 153 -2.78 -19.14 3.99
CA ASN A 153 -3.72 -20.20 4.37
C ASN A 153 -4.65 -19.81 5.53
#